data_AF-A0A679J4R0-F1
#
_entry.id   AF-A0A679J4R0-F1
#
_cell.length_a   1.000
_cell.length_b   1.000
_cell.length_c   1.000
_cell.angle_alpha   90.00
_cell.angle_beta   90.00
_cell.angle_gamma   90.00
#
_symmetry.space_group_name_H-M   'P 1'
#
loop_
_entity.id
_entity.type
_entity.pdbx_description
1 polymer ?
#
loop_
_entity_poly.entity_id
_entity_poly.type
_entity_poly.pdbx_seq_one_letter_code
_entity_poly.pdbx_strand_id
1 'polypeptide(L)'
;MATYEKVIRETGRFKVVDADDRQSTVIEYTTFFLRVSLHKEYSPKVGEISYRLADGRAVNRTQGGQFYMGNEAARFLAVGDCEDGADERREFH
;
A
#
# COMPACT_ATOMS: atom_id res chain seq x y z
N MET A 1 30.44 -15.79 8.34
CA MET A 1 29.64 -14.58 8.61
C MET A 1 28.52 -14.51 7.58
N ALA A 2 27.27 -14.29 8.00
CA ALA A 2 26.15 -14.10 7.08
C ALA A 2 25.81 -12.61 7.07
N THR A 3 25.89 -11.99 5.90
CA THR A 3 25.54 -10.57 5.72
C THR A 3 24.05 -10.50 5.40
N TYR A 4 23.33 -9.65 6.13
CA TYR A 4 21.95 -9.33 5.83
C TYR A 4 21.91 -8.00 5.08
N GLU A 5 21.31 -8.01 3.90
CA GLU A 5 21.06 -6.81 3.12
C GLU A 5 19.60 -6.40 3.32
N LYS A 6 19.40 -5.13 3.69
CA LYS A 6 18.06 -4.53 3.75
C LYS A 6 17.79 -3.84 2.42
N VAL A 7 16.82 -4.34 1.67
CA VAL A 7 16.41 -3.77 0.38
C VAL A 7 14.98 -3.29 0.48
N ILE A 8 14.72 -2.06 0.08
CA ILE A 8 13.37 -1.51 -0.01
C ILE A 8 12.97 -1.55 -1.47
N ARG A 9 11.85 -2.19 -1.80
CA ARG A 9 11.32 -2.24 -3.17
C ARG A 9 9.92 -1.67 -3.19
N GLU A 10 9.61 -0.98 -4.27
CA GLU A 10 8.24 -0.69 -4.63
C GLU A 10 7.54 -2.01 -5.00
N THR A 11 6.44 -2.32 -4.32
CA THR A 11 5.67 -3.56 -4.51
C THR A 11 4.26 -3.31 -5.02
N GLY A 12 3.74 -2.09 -4.87
CA GLY A 12 2.40 -1.75 -5.29
C GLY A 12 2.22 -0.26 -5.56
N ARG A 13 1.24 0.05 -6.41
CA ARG A 13 0.78 1.42 -6.66
C ARG A 13 -0.74 1.43 -6.62
N PHE A 14 -1.28 2.37 -5.86
CA PHE A 14 -2.71 2.55 -5.64
C PHE A 14 -3.08 3.96 -6.10
N LYS A 15 -3.98 4.07 -7.06
CA LYS A 15 -4.60 5.36 -7.37
C LYS A 15 -5.51 5.70 -6.20
N VAL A 16 -5.46 6.95 -5.74
CA VAL A 16 -6.31 7.39 -4.64
C VAL A 16 -6.94 8.74 -4.95
N VAL A 17 -8.10 9.02 -4.34
CA VAL A 17 -8.79 10.30 -4.41
C VAL A 17 -8.95 10.86 -3.00
N ASP A 18 -8.65 12.14 -2.84
CA ASP A 18 -8.86 12.91 -1.61
C ASP A 18 -10.30 13.44 -1.53
N ALA A 19 -10.69 14.00 -0.38
CA ALA A 19 -12.01 14.60 -0.16
C ALA A 19 -12.32 15.79 -1.12
N ASP A 20 -11.28 16.45 -1.66
CA ASP A 20 -11.42 17.53 -2.67
C ASP A 20 -11.48 16.98 -4.12
N ASP A 21 -11.79 15.70 -4.31
CA ASP A 21 -11.79 14.99 -5.60
C ASP A 21 -10.42 14.99 -6.33
N ARG A 22 -9.34 15.30 -5.60
CA ARG A 22 -7.99 15.33 -6.15
C ARG A 22 -7.43 13.93 -6.27
N GLN A 23 -7.11 13.55 -7.50
CA GLN A 23 -6.42 12.30 -7.77
C GLN A 23 -4.96 12.36 -7.33
N SER A 24 -4.49 11.28 -6.74
CA SER A 24 -3.13 11.07 -6.28
C SER A 24 -2.75 9.61 -6.42
N THR A 25 -1.49 9.28 -6.14
CA THR A 25 -1.00 7.90 -6.17
C THR A 25 -0.27 7.59 -4.88
N VAL A 26 -0.68 6.51 -4.22
CA VAL A 26 0.03 5.92 -3.09
C VAL A 26 0.89 4.77 -3.61
N ILE A 27 2.14 4.76 -3.21
CA ILE A 27 3.15 3.77 -3.55
C ILE A 27 3.42 2.94 -2.30
N GLU A 28 3.32 1.63 -2.43
CA GLU A 28 3.68 0.67 -1.40
C GLU A 28 5.14 0.26 -1.56
N TYR A 29 5.88 0.42 -0.46
CA TYR A 29 7.25 0.01 -0.33
C TYR A 29 7.34 -1.14 0.67
N THR A 30 7.84 -2.27 0.21
CA THR A 30 8.11 -3.42 1.08
C THR A 30 9.60 -3.51 1.34
N THR A 31 9.96 -3.61 2.61
CA THR A 31 11.31 -3.93 3.04
C THR A 31 11.51 -5.43 2.94
N PHE A 32 12.60 -5.86 2.32
CA PHE A 32 13.06 -7.25 2.28
C PHE A 32 14.41 -7.35 2.98
N PHE A 33 14.55 -8.36 3.83
CA PHE A 33 15.81 -8.76 4.44
C PHE A 33 16.35 -9.97 3.68
N LEU A 34 17.38 -9.72 2.87
CA LEU A 34 18.05 -10.73 2.07
C LEU A 34 19.25 -11.27 2.86
N ARG A 35 19.29 -12.58 3.06
CA ARG A 35 20.46 -13.24 3.66
C ARG A 35 21.39 -13.67 2.54
N VAL A 36 22.51 -12.97 2.37
CA VAL A 36 23.50 -13.28 1.34
C VAL A 36 24.48 -14.30 1.89
N SER A 37 24.66 -15.41 1.16
CA SER A 37 25.64 -16.45 1.49
C SER A 37 26.19 -17.05 0.21
N LEU A 38 27.51 -17.17 0.11
CA LEU A 38 28.21 -17.63 -1.10
C LEU A 38 27.83 -19.05 -1.56
N HIS A 39 27.32 -19.87 -0.64
CA HIS A 39 27.07 -21.30 -0.88
C HIS A 39 25.60 -21.71 -0.77
N LYS A 40 24.71 -20.79 -0.38
CA LYS A 40 23.31 -21.15 -0.12
C LYS A 40 22.39 -19.97 -0.37
N GLU A 41 21.40 -20.20 -1.23
CA GLU A 41 20.31 -19.26 -1.45
C GLU A 41 19.30 -19.36 -0.29
N TYR A 42 18.84 -18.21 0.19
CA TYR A 42 17.84 -18.11 1.23
C TYR A 42 16.68 -17.27 0.71
N SER A 43 15.44 -17.71 0.97
CA SER A 43 14.26 -16.91 0.66
C SER A 43 14.31 -15.57 1.40
N PRO A 44 14.03 -14.45 0.72
CA PRO A 44 13.99 -13.15 1.35
C PRO A 44 12.91 -13.13 2.44
N LYS A 45 13.24 -12.54 3.59
CA LYS A 45 12.24 -12.29 4.63
C LYS A 45 11.57 -10.95 4.38
N VAL A 46 10.24 -10.97 4.30
CA VAL A 46 9.44 -9.75 4.23
C VAL A 46 9.51 -9.05 5.59
N GLY A 47 9.82 -7.76 5.55
CA GLY A 47 9.91 -6.87 6.68
C GLY A 47 8.72 -5.93 6.76
N GLU A 48 8.99 -4.66 7.07
CA GLU A 48 7.98 -3.62 7.16
C GLU A 48 7.46 -3.22 5.77
N ILE A 49 6.14 -2.99 5.70
CA ILE A 49 5.47 -2.39 4.57
C ILE A 49 5.16 -0.94 4.93
N SER A 50 5.59 0.00 4.09
CA SER A 50 5.35 1.43 4.25
C SER A 50 4.63 1.97 3.02
N TYR A 51 3.67 2.86 3.22
CA TYR A 51 2.95 3.50 2.13
C TYR A 51 3.32 4.98 2.05
N ARG A 52 3.55 5.50 0.84
CA ARG A 52 3.86 6.91 0.62
C ARG A 52 3.10 7.44 -0.57
N LEU A 53 2.65 8.68 -0.51
CA LEU A 53 2.16 9.38 -1.70
C LEU A 53 3.30 9.62 -2.69
N ALA A 54 2.97 9.84 -3.95
CA ALA A 54 3.91 10.22 -5.00
C ALA A 54 4.72 11.49 -4.65
N ASP A 55 4.15 12.35 -3.80
CA ASP A 55 4.79 13.55 -3.24
C ASP A 55 5.76 13.25 -2.08
N GLY A 56 5.95 11.97 -1.71
CA GLY A 56 6.87 11.50 -0.68
C GLY A 56 6.30 11.47 0.75
N ARG A 57 5.10 12.02 0.97
CA ARG A 57 4.42 12.01 2.28
C ARG A 57 4.01 10.59 2.70
N ALA A 58 4.35 10.20 3.93
CA ALA A 58 3.96 8.90 4.48
C ALA A 58 2.46 8.84 4.78
N VAL A 59 1.84 7.73 4.42
CA VAL A 59 0.43 7.43 4.72
C VAL A 59 0.32 6.06 5.38
N ASN A 60 -0.71 5.89 6.19
CA ASN A 60 -1.05 4.60 6.78
C ASN A 60 -2.26 4.03 6.04
N ARG A 61 -2.28 2.71 5.84
CA ARG A 61 -3.42 2.01 5.25
C ARG A 61 -4.30 1.45 6.37
N THR A 62 -5.59 1.77 6.36
CA THR A 62 -6.59 1.15 7.24
C THR A 62 -6.95 -0.26 6.74
N GLN A 63 -7.53 -1.09 7.60
CA GLN A 63 -8.09 -2.39 7.18
C GLN A 63 -9.17 -2.24 6.09
N GLY A 64 -9.89 -1.11 6.06
CA GLY A 64 -10.91 -0.80 5.05
C GLY A 64 -10.35 -0.32 3.70
N GLY A 65 -9.04 -0.41 3.47
CA GLY A 65 -8.42 0.00 2.21
C GLY A 65 -8.29 1.52 2.02
N GLN A 66 -8.55 2.31 3.05
CA GLN A 66 -8.38 3.77 3.01
C GLN A 66 -6.96 4.13 3.44
N PHE A 67 -6.45 5.25 2.94
CA PHE A 67 -5.14 5.77 3.36
C PHE A 67 -5.32 7.09 4.12
N TYR A 68 -4.61 7.25 5.23
CA TYR A 68 -4.65 8.47 6.03
C TYR A 68 -3.24 8.97 6.32
N MET A 69 -3.06 10.30 6.27
CA MET A 69 -1.87 10.92 6.86
C MET A 69 -2.04 10.92 8.38
N GLY A 70 -0.97 10.64 9.13
CA GLY A 70 -1.00 10.52 10.60
C GLY A 70 -1.50 11.76 11.38
N ASN A 71 -1.91 12.82 10.70
CA ASN A 71 -2.48 14.04 11.28
C ASN A 71 -4.00 14.19 11.05
N GLU A 72 -4.71 13.08 10.77
CA GLU A 72 -6.18 12.93 10.70
C GLU A 72 -6.94 13.78 9.65
N ALA A 73 -6.32 14.80 9.05
CA ALA A 73 -6.99 15.77 8.18
C ALA A 73 -7.13 15.34 6.71
N ALA A 74 -6.28 14.43 6.22
CA ALA A 74 -6.29 14.00 4.82
C ALA A 74 -6.60 12.50 4.72
N ARG A 75 -7.77 12.18 4.16
CA ARG A 75 -8.25 10.81 3.91
C ARG A 75 -8.28 10.59 2.40
N PHE A 76 -7.60 9.53 1.97
CA PHE A 76 -7.50 9.13 0.58
C PHE A 76 -8.21 7.79 0.41
N LEU A 77 -9.12 7.70 -0.55
CA LEU A 77 -9.79 6.45 -0.93
C LEU A 77 -9.10 5.85 -2.15
N ALA A 78 -8.82 4.54 -2.13
CA ALA A 78 -8.30 3.84 -3.29
C ALA A 78 -9.32 3.81 -4.44
N VAL A 79 -8.88 4.15 -5.65
CA VAL A 79 -9.64 4.10 -6.89
C VAL A 79 -9.32 2.77 -7.58
N GLY A 80 -10.09 1.73 -7.24
CA GLY A 80 -10.06 0.36 -7.80
C GLY A 80 -9.43 -0.69 -6.88
N ASP A 81 -10.02 -1.85 -6.58
CA ASP A 81 -11.33 -2.42 -6.89
C ASP A 81 -12.33 -2.11 -5.77
N CYS A 82 -13.27 -1.20 -6.02
CA CYS A 82 -14.60 -1.35 -5.43
C CYS A 82 -15.46 -1.84 -6.58
N GLU A 83 -15.53 -3.16 -6.76
CA GLU A 83 -16.81 -3.75 -7.17
C GLU A 83 -17.78 -3.51 -6.02
N ASP A 84 -18.21 -2.25 -5.87
CA ASP A 84 -19.50 -1.94 -5.30
C ASP A 84 -20.52 -2.34 -6.39
N GLY A 85 -20.68 -3.66 -6.53
CA GLY A 85 -21.89 -4.24 -7.07
C GLY A 85 -23.02 -4.05 -6.05
N ALA A 86 -23.33 -2.79 -5.76
CA ALA A 86 -24.66 -2.39 -5.33
C ALA A 86 -25.60 -2.59 -6.54
N ASP A 87 -25.86 -3.85 -6.90
CA ASP A 87 -27.00 -4.19 -7.74
C ASP A 87 -28.24 -4.24 -6.84
N GLU A 88 -28.76 -3.03 -6.64
CA GLU A 88 -30.17 -2.68 -6.57
C GLU A 88 -31.11 -3.74 -5.97
N ARG A 89 -31.54 -3.48 -4.74
CA ARG A 89 -32.86 -3.93 -4.30
C ARG A 89 -33.90 -3.44 -5.32
N ARG A 90 -34.43 -4.32 -6.14
CA ARG A 90 -35.78 -4.20 -6.70
C ARG A 90 -36.67 -5.30 -6.13
N GLU A 91 -37.36 -4.96 -5.06
CA GLU A 91 -38.72 -5.48 -4.83
C GLU A 91 -39.55 -5.20 -6.09
N PHE A 92 -40.32 -6.18 -6.59
CA PHE A 92 -41.72 -6.04 -6.99
C PHE A 92 -42.24 -7.32 -7.68
N HIS A 93 -43.15 -7.98 -6.96
CA HIS A 93 -44.31 -8.78 -7.37
C HIS A 93 -44.19 -10.23 -7.89
#